data_AF-A0A2D7IDF4-F1
#
_entry.id   AF-A0A2D7IDF4-F1
#
_cell.length_a   1.000
_cell.length_b   1.000
_cell.length_c   1.000
_cell.angle_alpha   90.00
_cell.angle_beta   90.00
_cell.angle_gamma   90.00
#
_symmetry.space_group_name_H-M   'P 1'
#
loop_
_entity.id
_entity.type
_entity.pdbx_description
1 polymer ?
#
loop_
_entity_poly.entity_id
_entity_poly.type
_entity_poly.pdbx_seq_one_letter_code
_entity_poly.pdbx_strand_id
1 'polypeptide(L)'
;MTVKKGLNSITGTSPSFSNNQVSNVINVCKLGFANASFLLAEVIDTNNVLTTSQKTDLKATINNVPFANIGRLLQDLDQHTEKLLDGTLGEETVAGSGERGDFLEHMQLVDSIESQVKNLRGVTASSLGKGVDDHYGTLRISVIDSSMQSLSTNIANIVDKSLAQETNYVTSCNNLRTFINTLVSDSTDFQTSLDNKATDVATKATAFDGAITAEPTLSFKNAINTAREFVQQQIEKEQNNLATLRTYSKSLVETQSYIGLAQNSLLNDLIAKSSDSPDWQDYFENYETRKKQFDPVLVSASDSSDAGVVAQKLKLKGLPDVTNYLDLKRVSDKAKKDVRLSGVKFDDKSVEDIITLSCTSLGIQTTGMTVYDLSSKLLDNMNNNDIEIIKEDLKSSKDVNTVS
;
A
#
# COMPACT_ATOMS: atom_id res chain seq x y z
N MET A 1 -11.37 1.83 23.51
CA MET A 1 -12.75 1.96 24.05
C MET A 1 -13.72 1.81 22.89
N THR A 2 -14.74 0.96 23.00
CA THR A 2 -15.72 0.73 21.91
C THR A 2 -16.90 1.68 22.07
N VAL A 3 -17.22 2.45 21.02
CA VAL A 3 -18.41 3.32 20.99
C VAL A 3 -19.61 2.48 20.56
N LYS A 4 -20.62 2.35 21.43
CA LYS A 4 -21.83 1.53 21.19
C LYS A 4 -23.10 2.35 20.98
N LYS A 5 -23.06 3.65 21.28
CA LYS A 5 -24.22 4.56 21.16
C LYS A 5 -24.64 4.68 19.69
N GLY A 6 -25.91 4.37 19.38
CA GLY A 6 -26.46 4.41 18.02
C GLY A 6 -26.40 3.10 17.22
N LEU A 7 -25.73 2.05 17.73
CA LEU A 7 -25.65 0.76 17.01
C LEU A 7 -27.00 0.03 16.99
N ASN A 8 -27.73 0.04 18.11
CA ASN A 8 -29.07 -0.57 18.18
C ASN A 8 -30.06 0.06 17.19
N SER A 9 -29.93 1.37 16.89
CA SER A 9 -30.84 2.05 15.95
C SER A 9 -30.61 1.69 14.49
N ILE A 10 -29.50 1.04 14.15
CA ILE A 10 -29.20 0.56 12.79
C ILE A 10 -29.17 -0.97 12.69
N THR A 11 -29.30 -1.68 13.83
CA THR A 11 -29.32 -3.14 13.87
C THR A 11 -30.58 -3.66 13.16
N GLY A 12 -30.41 -4.60 12.23
CA GLY A 12 -31.52 -5.12 11.40
C GLY A 12 -31.83 -4.27 10.17
N THR A 13 -31.08 -3.18 9.93
CA THR A 13 -31.07 -2.45 8.66
C THR A 13 -29.75 -2.70 7.94
N SER A 14 -29.79 -2.76 6.61
CA SER A 14 -28.57 -2.80 5.79
C SER A 14 -28.22 -1.39 5.32
N PRO A 15 -26.94 -0.98 5.36
CA PRO A 15 -26.53 0.28 4.76
C PRO A 15 -26.83 0.28 3.25
N SER A 16 -27.33 1.40 2.75
CA SER A 16 -27.43 1.65 1.31
C SER A 16 -26.16 2.37 0.86
N PHE A 17 -25.45 1.81 -0.12
CA PHE A 17 -24.28 2.44 -0.73
C PHE A 17 -24.60 2.97 -2.12
N SER A 18 -23.92 4.03 -2.54
CA SER A 18 -24.11 4.64 -3.86
C SER A 18 -22.82 5.27 -4.36
N ASN A 19 -22.61 5.26 -5.68
CA ASN A 19 -21.51 5.94 -6.37
C ASN A 19 -21.74 7.45 -6.56
N ASN A 20 -22.80 8.04 -5.98
CA ASN A 20 -23.21 9.44 -6.19
C ASN A 20 -22.07 10.47 -6.14
N GLN A 21 -21.13 10.35 -5.19
CA GLN A 21 -20.00 11.30 -5.11
C GLN A 21 -19.05 11.17 -6.29
N VAL A 22 -18.80 9.94 -6.77
CA VAL A 22 -18.00 9.66 -7.96
C VAL A 22 -18.72 10.19 -9.20
N SER A 23 -20.01 9.90 -9.33
CA SER A 23 -20.80 10.39 -10.45
C SER A 23 -20.85 11.93 -10.49
N ASN A 24 -20.85 12.60 -9.33
CA ASN A 24 -20.76 14.06 -9.27
C ASN A 24 -19.43 14.60 -9.83
N VAL A 25 -18.28 14.03 -9.43
CA VAL A 25 -16.98 14.50 -9.95
C VAL A 25 -16.79 14.15 -11.43
N ILE A 26 -17.36 13.02 -11.89
CA ILE A 26 -17.43 12.67 -13.31
C ILE A 26 -18.27 13.70 -14.08
N ASN A 27 -19.44 14.09 -13.57
CA ASN A 27 -20.34 15.02 -14.25
C ASN A 27 -19.70 16.39 -14.49
N VAL A 28 -18.86 16.89 -13.58
CA VAL A 28 -18.11 18.14 -13.79
C VAL A 28 -17.10 18.03 -14.94
N CYS A 29 -16.61 16.84 -15.25
CA CYS A 29 -15.70 16.59 -16.37
C CYS A 29 -16.42 16.47 -17.73
N LYS A 30 -17.75 16.35 -17.76
CA LYS A 30 -18.54 16.13 -19.00
C LYS A 30 -18.72 17.43 -19.80
N LEU A 31 -17.64 17.91 -20.42
CA LEU A 31 -17.64 19.09 -21.31
C LEU A 31 -17.09 18.73 -22.70
N GLY A 32 -17.63 19.34 -23.76
CA GLY A 32 -17.13 19.21 -25.14
C GLY A 32 -16.81 17.78 -25.58
N PHE A 33 -15.57 17.56 -26.03
CA PHE A 33 -15.06 16.24 -26.45
C PHE A 33 -15.17 15.15 -25.36
N ALA A 34 -15.04 15.50 -24.07
CA ALA A 34 -15.14 14.55 -22.97
C ALA A 34 -16.57 14.01 -22.80
N ASN A 35 -17.58 14.89 -22.93
CA ASN A 35 -18.98 14.46 -22.88
C ASN A 35 -19.36 13.60 -24.09
N ALA A 36 -18.92 14.00 -25.30
CA ALA A 36 -19.23 13.26 -26.52
C ALA A 36 -18.64 11.84 -26.50
N SER A 37 -17.40 11.70 -26.04
CA SER A 37 -16.76 10.39 -25.88
C SER A 37 -17.37 9.57 -24.73
N PHE A 38 -17.84 10.20 -23.64
CA PHE A 38 -18.52 9.51 -22.54
C PHE A 38 -19.83 8.87 -23.01
N LEU A 39 -20.69 9.66 -23.66
CA LEU A 39 -21.97 9.17 -24.17
C LEU A 39 -21.79 8.12 -25.28
N LEU A 40 -20.71 8.21 -26.05
CA LEU A 40 -20.37 7.17 -27.02
C LEU A 40 -19.95 5.87 -26.31
N ALA A 41 -19.09 5.94 -25.28
CA ALA A 41 -18.68 4.77 -24.52
C ALA A 41 -19.87 4.08 -23.83
N GLU A 42 -20.75 4.85 -23.20
CA GLU A 42 -21.98 4.36 -22.57
C GLU A 42 -22.88 3.60 -23.55
N VAL A 43 -23.12 4.16 -24.74
CA VAL A 43 -23.92 3.51 -25.79
C VAL A 43 -23.25 2.24 -26.29
N ILE A 44 -21.92 2.20 -26.44
CA ILE A 44 -21.21 0.98 -26.85
C ILE A 44 -21.39 -0.13 -25.80
N ASP A 45 -21.28 0.21 -24.51
CA ASP A 45 -21.37 -0.78 -23.43
C ASP A 45 -22.77 -1.36 -23.28
N THR A 46 -23.76 -0.48 -23.26
CA THR A 46 -25.17 -0.84 -23.02
C THR A 46 -25.87 -1.42 -24.24
N ASN A 47 -25.31 -1.26 -25.45
CA ASN A 47 -25.90 -1.82 -26.66
C ASN A 47 -25.97 -3.36 -26.61
N ASN A 48 -27.14 -3.92 -26.91
CA ASN A 48 -27.39 -5.36 -26.87
C ASN A 48 -27.33 -6.04 -28.25
N VAL A 49 -27.08 -5.28 -29.31
CA VAL A 49 -26.99 -5.77 -30.70
C VAL A 49 -25.54 -6.08 -31.07
N LEU A 50 -24.59 -5.25 -30.64
CA LEU A 50 -23.17 -5.46 -30.87
C LEU A 50 -22.68 -6.65 -30.06
N THR A 51 -21.99 -7.57 -30.72
CA THR A 51 -21.27 -8.67 -30.08
C THR A 51 -20.11 -8.16 -29.22
N THR A 52 -19.64 -8.99 -28.29
CA THR A 52 -18.47 -8.67 -27.44
C THR A 52 -17.23 -8.34 -28.27
N SER A 53 -16.97 -9.07 -29.36
CA SER A 53 -15.86 -8.80 -30.27
C SER A 53 -16.02 -7.45 -30.97
N GLN A 54 -17.19 -7.14 -31.53
CA GLN A 54 -17.44 -5.84 -32.16
C GLN A 54 -17.26 -4.68 -31.19
N LYS A 55 -17.75 -4.80 -29.95
CA LYS A 55 -17.52 -3.78 -28.92
C LYS A 55 -16.03 -3.61 -28.62
N THR A 56 -15.28 -4.71 -28.54
CA THR A 56 -13.84 -4.70 -28.26
C THR A 56 -13.07 -4.02 -29.39
N ASP A 57 -13.33 -4.41 -30.64
CA ASP A 57 -12.68 -3.84 -31.83
C ASP A 57 -13.01 -2.36 -31.97
N LEU A 58 -14.29 -1.99 -31.81
CA LEU A 58 -14.75 -0.61 -31.85
C LEU A 58 -14.04 0.26 -30.80
N LYS A 59 -14.00 -0.21 -29.55
CA LYS A 59 -13.31 0.46 -28.44
C LYS A 59 -11.81 0.58 -28.70
N ALA A 60 -11.19 -0.39 -29.37
CA ALA A 60 -9.78 -0.33 -29.75
C ALA A 60 -9.56 0.74 -30.83
N THR A 61 -10.38 0.75 -31.89
CA THR A 61 -10.29 1.72 -32.99
C THR A 61 -10.43 3.16 -32.52
N ILE A 62 -11.46 3.48 -31.72
CA ILE A 62 -11.74 4.86 -31.30
C ILE A 62 -10.81 5.36 -30.18
N ASN A 63 -10.02 4.47 -29.57
CA ASN A 63 -9.07 4.81 -28.50
C ASN A 63 -7.65 5.05 -29.03
N ASN A 64 -7.49 5.37 -30.31
CA ASN A 64 -6.20 5.67 -30.93
C ASN A 64 -5.53 6.93 -30.35
N VAL A 65 -6.31 7.86 -29.78
CA VAL A 65 -5.81 9.01 -29.00
C VAL A 65 -6.50 9.01 -27.63
N PRO A 66 -5.85 8.48 -26.57
CA PRO A 66 -6.46 8.36 -25.25
C PRO A 66 -6.95 9.68 -24.65
N PHE A 67 -6.23 10.78 -24.88
CA PHE A 67 -6.65 12.12 -24.46
C PHE A 67 -8.04 12.49 -25.01
N ALA A 68 -8.25 12.33 -26.33
CA ALA A 68 -9.51 12.70 -26.97
C ALA A 68 -10.66 11.79 -26.50
N ASN A 69 -10.37 10.52 -26.24
CA ASN A 69 -11.34 9.55 -25.74
C ASN A 69 -11.43 9.53 -24.20
N ILE A 70 -11.25 10.67 -23.52
CA ILE A 70 -11.30 10.79 -22.05
C ILE A 70 -12.61 10.31 -21.43
N GLY A 71 -13.73 10.49 -22.14
CA GLY A 71 -15.03 10.02 -21.67
C GLY A 71 -15.12 8.51 -21.46
N ARG A 72 -14.30 7.71 -22.15
CA ARG A 72 -14.19 6.27 -21.87
C ARG A 72 -13.69 6.01 -20.44
N LEU A 73 -12.65 6.71 -19.99
CA LEU A 73 -12.16 6.56 -18.61
C LEU A 73 -13.22 6.95 -17.60
N LEU A 74 -13.93 8.05 -17.85
CA LEU A 74 -15.00 8.51 -16.97
C LEU A 74 -16.12 7.46 -16.86
N GLN A 75 -16.44 6.78 -17.96
CA GLN A 75 -17.43 5.70 -17.94
C GLN A 75 -16.89 4.42 -17.28
N ASP A 76 -15.64 4.05 -17.56
CA ASP A 76 -14.98 2.93 -16.91
C ASP A 76 -14.93 3.15 -15.38
N LEU A 77 -14.68 4.38 -14.92
CA LEU A 77 -14.73 4.76 -13.50
C LEU A 77 -16.13 4.62 -12.90
N ASP A 78 -17.18 5.11 -13.58
CA ASP A 78 -18.56 5.00 -13.11
C ASP A 78 -18.95 3.53 -12.92
N GLN A 79 -18.80 2.72 -13.98
CA GLN A 79 -19.08 1.28 -13.95
C GLN A 79 -18.22 0.53 -12.92
N HIS A 80 -16.94 0.87 -12.82
CA HIS A 80 -16.05 0.23 -11.86
C HIS A 80 -16.55 0.47 -10.43
N THR A 81 -16.97 1.70 -10.11
CA THR A 81 -17.49 2.00 -8.77
C THR A 81 -18.84 1.39 -8.48
N GLU A 82 -19.70 1.20 -9.49
CA GLU A 82 -20.91 0.37 -9.34
C GLU A 82 -20.56 -1.08 -9.03
N LYS A 83 -19.60 -1.65 -9.77
CA LYS A 83 -19.13 -3.03 -9.58
C LYS A 83 -18.40 -3.26 -8.26
N LEU A 84 -17.79 -2.21 -7.69
CA LEU A 84 -17.29 -2.24 -6.32
C LEU A 84 -18.45 -2.43 -5.33
N LEU A 85 -19.48 -1.60 -5.47
CA LEU A 85 -20.62 -1.54 -4.55
C LEU A 85 -21.56 -2.75 -4.63
N ASP A 86 -21.65 -3.39 -5.81
CA ASP A 86 -22.42 -4.63 -5.97
C ASP A 86 -21.60 -5.90 -5.68
N GLY A 87 -20.29 -5.77 -5.45
CA GLY A 87 -19.38 -6.85 -5.11
C GLY A 87 -18.90 -7.69 -6.30
N THR A 88 -19.29 -7.39 -7.53
CA THR A 88 -18.94 -8.19 -8.71
C THR A 88 -17.44 -8.21 -9.03
N LEU A 89 -16.65 -7.26 -8.52
CA LEU A 89 -15.18 -7.30 -8.63
C LEU A 89 -14.49 -8.29 -7.68
N GLY A 90 -15.20 -8.82 -6.68
CA GLY A 90 -14.63 -9.72 -5.69
C GLY A 90 -14.29 -11.12 -6.22
N GLU A 91 -13.42 -11.83 -5.51
CA GLU A 91 -13.14 -13.24 -5.79
C GLU A 91 -14.40 -14.11 -5.68
N GLU A 92 -14.54 -15.15 -6.53
CA GLU A 92 -15.66 -16.09 -6.41
C GLU A 92 -15.53 -16.94 -5.13
N THR A 93 -16.64 -17.23 -4.46
CA THR A 93 -16.67 -18.09 -3.26
C THR A 93 -16.17 -19.50 -3.60
N VAL A 94 -16.58 -19.98 -4.78
CA VAL A 94 -16.17 -21.24 -5.38
C VAL A 94 -15.86 -20.97 -6.85
N ALA A 95 -14.68 -21.39 -7.32
CA ALA A 95 -14.26 -21.16 -8.70
C ALA A 95 -15.27 -21.71 -9.71
N GLY A 96 -15.77 -20.85 -10.60
CA GLY A 96 -16.74 -21.18 -11.63
C GLY A 96 -18.20 -21.10 -11.18
N SER A 97 -18.48 -20.72 -9.93
CA SER A 97 -19.85 -20.53 -9.43
C SER A 97 -20.47 -19.21 -9.89
N GLY A 98 -19.63 -18.19 -10.15
CA GLY A 98 -20.08 -16.81 -10.33
C GLY A 98 -20.58 -16.15 -9.03
N GLU A 99 -20.67 -16.89 -7.92
CA GLU A 99 -21.08 -16.36 -6.62
C GLU A 99 -19.94 -15.54 -5.99
N ARG A 100 -20.22 -14.30 -5.63
CA ARG A 100 -19.25 -13.34 -5.08
C ARG A 100 -19.78 -12.76 -3.77
N GLY A 101 -18.88 -12.24 -2.95
CA GLY A 101 -19.26 -11.54 -1.73
C GLY A 101 -19.93 -10.21 -2.04
N ASP A 102 -20.71 -9.69 -1.10
CA ASP A 102 -21.22 -8.33 -1.22
C ASP A 102 -20.14 -7.31 -0.80
N PHE A 103 -20.40 -6.02 -1.07
CA PHE A 103 -19.47 -4.95 -0.73
C PHE A 103 -19.14 -4.88 0.77
N LEU A 104 -20.09 -5.20 1.65
CA LEU A 104 -19.87 -5.13 3.10
C LEU A 104 -18.97 -6.27 3.58
N GLU A 105 -19.13 -7.48 3.05
CA GLU A 105 -18.21 -8.60 3.28
C GLU A 105 -16.80 -8.22 2.85
N HIS A 106 -16.65 -7.67 1.63
CA HIS A 106 -15.34 -7.24 1.14
C HIS A 106 -14.70 -6.18 2.06
N MET A 107 -15.48 -5.19 2.52
CA MET A 107 -14.98 -4.18 3.47
C MET A 107 -14.50 -4.81 4.79
N GLN A 108 -15.22 -5.81 5.30
CA GLN A 108 -14.82 -6.53 6.52
C GLN A 108 -13.53 -7.32 6.33
N LEU A 109 -13.35 -7.94 5.15
CA LEU A 109 -12.09 -8.63 4.83
C LEU A 109 -10.92 -7.64 4.73
N VAL A 110 -11.12 -6.46 4.13
CA VAL A 110 -10.09 -5.41 4.07
C VAL A 110 -9.74 -4.89 5.46
N ASP A 111 -10.71 -4.69 6.35
CA ASP A 111 -10.46 -4.32 7.75
C ASP A 111 -9.67 -5.40 8.51
N SER A 112 -9.99 -6.68 8.27
CA SER A 112 -9.20 -7.80 8.80
C SER A 112 -7.76 -7.76 8.26
N ILE A 113 -7.57 -7.48 6.97
CA ILE A 113 -6.24 -7.36 6.34
C ILE A 113 -5.43 -6.24 6.98
N GLU A 114 -6.01 -5.05 7.18
CA GLU A 114 -5.33 -3.92 7.85
C GLU A 114 -4.77 -4.35 9.22
N SER A 115 -5.60 -5.03 10.01
CA SER A 115 -5.20 -5.52 11.33
C SER A 115 -4.16 -6.64 11.27
N GLN A 116 -4.37 -7.64 10.39
CA GLN A 116 -3.52 -8.81 10.31
C GLN A 116 -2.16 -8.50 9.69
N VAL A 117 -2.08 -7.67 8.65
CA VAL A 117 -0.79 -7.24 8.08
C VAL A 117 0.02 -6.50 9.12
N LYS A 118 -0.60 -5.57 9.86
CA LYS A 118 0.08 -4.87 10.95
C LYS A 118 0.62 -5.83 12.00
N ASN A 119 -0.19 -6.79 12.44
CA ASN A 119 0.19 -7.73 13.49
C ASN A 119 1.25 -8.74 13.04
N LEU A 120 1.16 -9.25 11.80
CA LEU A 120 2.04 -10.29 11.29
C LEU A 120 3.32 -9.73 10.66
N ARG A 121 3.25 -8.60 9.98
CA ARG A 121 4.35 -8.04 9.16
C ARG A 121 4.96 -6.77 9.75
N GLY A 122 4.34 -6.18 10.78
CA GLY A 122 4.84 -4.96 11.43
C GLY A 122 4.75 -3.70 10.56
N VAL A 123 4.13 -3.78 9.38
CA VAL A 123 3.93 -2.67 8.44
C VAL A 123 2.45 -2.41 8.22
N THR A 124 2.11 -1.25 7.68
CA THR A 124 0.73 -0.95 7.25
C THR A 124 0.34 -1.78 6.03
N ALA A 125 -0.94 -2.13 5.87
CA ALA A 125 -1.38 -2.81 4.65
C ALA A 125 -1.16 -1.95 3.40
N SER A 126 -1.29 -0.63 3.51
CA SER A 126 -1.03 0.33 2.41
C SER A 126 0.40 0.29 1.87
N SER A 127 1.41 0.07 2.72
CA SER A 127 2.80 -0.07 2.26
C SER A 127 3.04 -1.33 1.42
N LEU A 128 2.12 -2.30 1.49
CA LEU A 128 2.12 -3.49 0.63
C LEU A 128 1.13 -3.38 -0.54
N GLY A 129 0.51 -2.21 -0.73
CA GLY A 129 -0.55 -2.01 -1.73
C GLY A 129 -1.84 -2.79 -1.43
N LYS A 130 -2.10 -3.10 -0.16
CA LYS A 130 -3.26 -3.86 0.34
C LYS A 130 -4.10 -3.07 1.34
N GLY A 131 -3.93 -1.76 1.42
CA GLY A 131 -4.70 -0.92 2.32
C GLY A 131 -6.11 -0.62 1.83
N VAL A 132 -6.90 0.09 2.65
CA VAL A 132 -8.26 0.53 2.28
C VAL A 132 -8.29 1.31 0.96
N ASP A 133 -7.37 2.27 0.79
CA ASP A 133 -7.27 3.07 -0.43
C ASP A 133 -6.82 2.26 -1.64
N ASP A 134 -6.19 1.11 -1.44
CA ASP A 134 -5.77 0.24 -2.53
C ASP A 134 -6.90 -0.69 -3.02
N HIS A 135 -7.96 -0.82 -2.23
CA HIS A 135 -9.16 -1.59 -2.57
C HIS A 135 -10.33 -0.68 -2.99
N TYR A 136 -10.40 0.55 -2.46
CA TYR A 136 -11.57 1.43 -2.58
C TYR A 136 -11.21 2.91 -2.81
N GLY A 137 -10.00 3.24 -3.27
CA GLY A 137 -9.57 4.61 -3.54
C GLY A 137 -10.47 5.38 -4.53
N THR A 138 -11.08 4.73 -5.52
CA THR A 138 -12.04 5.37 -6.44
C THR A 138 -13.30 5.84 -5.72
N LEU A 139 -13.82 5.06 -4.76
CA LEU A 139 -14.94 5.44 -3.88
C LEU A 139 -14.51 6.42 -2.78
N ARG A 140 -13.27 6.31 -2.30
CA ARG A 140 -12.66 7.27 -1.38
C ARG A 140 -12.15 8.50 -2.15
N ILE A 141 -13.08 9.35 -2.56
CA ILE A 141 -12.86 10.56 -3.40
C ILE A 141 -11.56 11.30 -3.07
N SER A 142 -11.19 11.46 -1.79
CA SER A 142 -9.91 12.05 -1.37
C SER A 142 -8.65 11.52 -2.10
N VAL A 143 -8.68 10.28 -2.62
CA VAL A 143 -7.58 9.66 -3.36
C VAL A 143 -7.52 10.16 -4.82
N ILE A 144 -8.68 10.31 -5.48
CA ILE A 144 -8.77 10.69 -6.89
C ILE A 144 -9.14 12.16 -7.12
N ASP A 145 -9.53 12.91 -6.08
CA ASP A 145 -10.10 14.26 -6.15
C ASP A 145 -9.18 15.23 -6.90
N SER A 146 -7.90 15.27 -6.55
CA SER A 146 -6.90 16.12 -7.23
C SER A 146 -6.82 15.81 -8.74
N SER A 147 -6.89 14.53 -9.11
CA SER A 147 -6.87 14.11 -10.52
C SER A 147 -8.17 14.50 -11.23
N MET A 148 -9.33 14.32 -10.59
CA MET A 148 -10.63 14.71 -11.16
C MET A 148 -10.77 16.24 -11.31
N GLN A 149 -10.24 17.02 -10.36
CA GLN A 149 -10.16 18.49 -10.47
C GLN A 149 -9.22 18.92 -11.59
N SER A 150 -8.08 18.25 -11.74
CA SER A 150 -7.16 18.48 -12.86
C SER A 150 -7.84 18.18 -14.21
N LEU A 151 -8.56 17.05 -14.31
CA LEU A 151 -9.32 16.69 -15.51
C LEU A 151 -10.35 17.76 -15.86
N SER A 152 -11.26 18.08 -14.95
CA SER A 152 -12.33 19.06 -15.19
C SER A 152 -11.78 20.43 -15.61
N THR A 153 -10.76 20.94 -14.91
CA THR A 153 -10.14 22.23 -15.20
C THR A 153 -9.51 22.25 -16.59
N ASN A 154 -8.70 21.25 -16.92
CA ASN A 154 -7.97 21.23 -18.17
C ASN A 154 -8.87 20.89 -19.37
N ILE A 155 -9.94 20.11 -19.17
CA ILE A 155 -10.94 19.86 -20.21
C ILE A 155 -11.63 21.18 -20.52
N ALA A 156 -12.11 21.92 -19.51
CA ALA A 156 -12.74 23.22 -19.71
C ALA A 156 -11.81 24.19 -20.47
N ASN A 157 -10.54 24.29 -20.07
CA ASN A 157 -9.56 25.14 -20.73
C ASN A 157 -9.35 24.82 -22.22
N ILE A 158 -9.47 23.55 -22.62
CA ILE A 158 -9.37 23.14 -24.03
C ILE A 158 -10.66 23.45 -24.78
N VAL A 159 -11.83 23.13 -24.19
CA VAL A 159 -13.15 23.45 -24.76
C VAL A 159 -13.30 24.95 -25.01
N ASP A 160 -12.81 25.79 -24.10
CA ASP A 160 -12.85 27.25 -24.23
C ASP A 160 -12.04 27.77 -25.43
N LYS A 161 -11.11 26.99 -25.98
CA LYS A 161 -10.40 27.34 -27.22
C LYS A 161 -11.28 27.23 -28.46
N SER A 162 -12.43 26.57 -28.38
CA SER A 162 -13.40 26.44 -29.47
C SER A 162 -12.75 25.97 -30.78
N LEU A 163 -11.92 24.92 -30.69
CA LEU A 163 -11.17 24.43 -31.83
C LEU A 163 -12.09 23.75 -32.85
N ALA A 164 -11.92 24.07 -34.14
CA ALA A 164 -12.70 23.42 -35.21
C ALA A 164 -12.48 21.90 -35.23
N GLN A 165 -11.26 21.44 -34.92
CA GLN A 165 -10.92 20.01 -34.86
C GLN A 165 -11.63 19.30 -33.70
N GLU A 166 -11.80 19.96 -32.55
CA GLU A 166 -12.61 19.43 -31.45
C GLU A 166 -14.08 19.27 -31.88
N THR A 167 -14.64 20.31 -32.52
CA THR A 167 -16.03 20.28 -33.02
C THR A 167 -16.24 19.13 -34.01
N ASN A 168 -15.26 18.90 -34.90
CA ASN A 168 -15.30 17.79 -35.85
C ASN A 168 -15.25 16.42 -35.15
N TYR A 169 -14.42 16.27 -34.10
CA TYR A 169 -14.36 15.06 -33.30
C TYR A 169 -15.67 14.80 -32.52
N VAL A 170 -16.24 15.82 -31.87
CA VAL A 170 -17.54 15.74 -31.21
C VAL A 170 -18.63 15.30 -32.19
N THR A 171 -18.61 15.84 -33.41
CA THR A 171 -19.57 15.48 -34.45
C THR A 171 -19.44 14.03 -34.89
N SER A 172 -18.21 13.53 -35.11
CA SER A 172 -18.01 12.12 -35.49
C SER A 172 -18.40 11.16 -34.37
N CYS A 173 -18.12 11.47 -33.10
CA CYS A 173 -18.61 10.70 -31.94
C CYS A 173 -20.15 10.61 -31.93
N ASN A 174 -20.82 11.75 -32.13
CA ASN A 174 -22.29 11.79 -32.18
C ASN A 174 -22.86 11.00 -33.37
N ASN A 175 -22.21 11.04 -34.52
CA ASN A 175 -22.62 10.29 -35.71
C ASN A 175 -22.50 8.77 -35.50
N LEU A 176 -21.41 8.31 -34.89
CA LEU A 176 -21.22 6.90 -34.52
C LEU A 176 -22.25 6.46 -33.47
N ARG A 177 -22.44 7.26 -32.42
CA ARG A 177 -23.44 7.00 -31.37
C ARG A 177 -24.85 6.86 -31.96
N THR A 178 -25.23 7.81 -32.82
CA THR A 178 -26.54 7.80 -33.48
C THR A 178 -26.72 6.53 -34.31
N PHE A 179 -25.69 6.12 -35.06
CA PHE A 179 -25.72 4.89 -35.83
C PHE A 179 -25.90 3.65 -34.95
N ILE A 180 -25.14 3.51 -33.86
CA ILE A 180 -25.27 2.38 -32.93
C ILE A 180 -26.69 2.29 -32.36
N ASN A 181 -27.31 3.42 -32.04
CA ASN A 181 -28.70 3.48 -31.55
C ASN A 181 -29.75 3.09 -32.60
N THR A 182 -29.42 3.08 -33.90
CA THR A 182 -30.34 2.63 -34.97
C THR A 182 -30.29 1.14 -35.23
N LEU A 183 -29.37 0.40 -34.60
CA LEU A 183 -29.23 -1.03 -34.80
C LEU A 183 -30.40 -1.77 -34.12
N VAL A 184 -31.11 -2.60 -34.88
CA VAL A 184 -32.33 -3.31 -34.43
C VAL A 184 -32.21 -4.84 -34.45
N SER A 185 -31.10 -5.39 -34.92
CA SER A 185 -30.83 -6.84 -34.93
C SER A 185 -29.36 -7.12 -35.21
N ASP A 186 -28.85 -8.23 -34.68
CA ASP A 186 -27.50 -8.72 -34.99
C ASP A 186 -27.42 -9.12 -36.48
N SER A 187 -26.63 -8.36 -37.25
CA SER A 187 -26.40 -8.59 -38.68
C SER A 187 -25.00 -8.12 -39.04
N THR A 188 -24.31 -8.90 -39.87
CA THR A 188 -23.02 -8.50 -40.44
C THR A 188 -23.14 -7.35 -41.44
N ASP A 189 -24.34 -7.04 -41.93
CA ASP A 189 -24.59 -6.06 -43.00
C ASP A 189 -24.22 -4.63 -42.58
N PHE A 190 -24.23 -4.34 -41.28
CA PHE A 190 -23.87 -3.02 -40.76
C PHE A 190 -22.36 -2.88 -40.46
N GLN A 191 -21.58 -3.97 -40.52
CA GLN A 191 -20.17 -3.99 -40.07
C GLN A 191 -19.33 -2.95 -40.81
N THR A 192 -19.41 -2.91 -42.15
CA THR A 192 -18.68 -1.91 -42.95
C THR A 192 -19.06 -0.47 -42.56
N SER A 193 -20.33 -0.23 -42.25
CA SER A 193 -20.80 1.09 -41.81
C SER A 193 -20.31 1.44 -40.41
N LEU A 194 -20.25 0.45 -39.51
CA LEU A 194 -19.69 0.59 -38.17
C LEU A 194 -18.20 0.96 -38.25
N ASP A 195 -17.43 0.19 -39.00
CA ASP A 195 -15.98 0.36 -39.15
C ASP A 195 -15.63 1.71 -39.79
N ASN A 196 -16.39 2.12 -40.81
CA ASN A 196 -16.20 3.42 -41.45
C ASN A 196 -16.45 4.58 -40.46
N LYS A 197 -17.47 4.49 -39.61
CA LYS A 197 -17.77 5.52 -38.60
C LYS A 197 -16.75 5.52 -37.47
N ALA A 198 -16.30 4.35 -37.02
CA ALA A 198 -15.21 4.22 -36.05
C ALA A 198 -13.91 4.83 -36.58
N THR A 199 -13.59 4.57 -37.85
CA THR A 199 -12.41 5.13 -38.54
C THR A 199 -12.50 6.65 -38.67
N ASP A 200 -13.69 7.19 -38.95
CA ASP A 200 -13.89 8.65 -38.96
C ASP A 200 -13.64 9.26 -37.57
N VAL A 201 -14.18 8.64 -36.49
CA VAL A 201 -13.88 9.05 -35.10
C VAL A 201 -12.38 9.06 -34.84
N ALA A 202 -11.69 7.97 -35.16
CA ALA A 202 -10.24 7.85 -34.97
C ALA A 202 -9.46 8.91 -35.75
N THR A 203 -9.86 9.18 -37.00
CA THR A 203 -9.25 10.19 -37.87
C THR A 203 -9.42 11.60 -37.29
N LYS A 204 -10.64 11.94 -36.82
CA LYS A 204 -10.89 13.24 -36.18
C LYS A 204 -10.19 13.38 -34.84
N ALA A 205 -10.03 12.29 -34.09
CA ALA A 205 -9.26 12.28 -32.85
C ALA A 205 -7.79 12.64 -33.11
N THR A 206 -7.16 12.05 -34.14
CA THR A 206 -5.78 12.39 -34.53
C THR A 206 -5.65 13.84 -35.01
N ALA A 207 -6.62 14.34 -35.79
CA ALA A 207 -6.62 15.74 -36.21
C ALA A 207 -6.78 16.71 -35.03
N PHE A 208 -7.63 16.36 -34.05
CA PHE A 208 -7.77 17.12 -32.82
C PHE A 208 -6.49 17.11 -31.98
N ASP A 209 -5.85 15.94 -31.84
CA ASP A 209 -4.57 15.81 -31.15
C ASP A 209 -3.48 16.72 -31.74
N GLY A 210 -3.39 16.75 -33.07
CA GLY A 210 -2.45 17.62 -33.79
C GLY A 210 -2.69 19.11 -33.55
N ALA A 211 -3.94 19.52 -33.31
CA ALA A 211 -4.32 20.91 -33.08
C ALA A 211 -3.94 21.44 -31.69
N ILE A 212 -3.61 20.56 -30.73
CA ILE A 212 -3.29 20.92 -29.34
C ILE A 212 -1.83 20.63 -28.95
N THR A 213 -0.94 20.63 -29.94
CA THR A 213 0.51 20.37 -29.76
C THR A 213 1.32 21.61 -29.36
N ALA A 214 0.70 22.79 -29.33
CA ALA A 214 1.33 24.05 -28.94
C ALA A 214 0.82 24.56 -27.58
N GLU A 215 1.59 25.43 -26.94
CA GLU A 215 1.17 26.09 -25.71
C GLU A 215 0.05 27.12 -25.96
N PRO A 216 -0.92 27.29 -25.03
CA PRO A 216 -1.00 26.64 -23.72
C PRO A 216 -1.70 25.25 -23.73
N THR A 217 -2.25 24.84 -24.87
CA THR A 217 -3.06 23.60 -24.97
C THR A 217 -2.26 22.33 -24.74
N LEU A 218 -0.96 22.35 -25.04
CA LEU A 218 -0.05 21.24 -24.76
C LEU A 218 0.05 20.96 -23.25
N SER A 219 0.20 22.00 -22.43
CA SER A 219 0.20 21.86 -20.97
C SER A 219 -1.09 21.25 -20.44
N PHE A 220 -2.25 21.68 -20.96
CA PHE A 220 -3.55 21.14 -20.56
C PHE A 220 -3.71 19.66 -20.95
N LYS A 221 -3.30 19.29 -22.17
CA LYS A 221 -3.26 17.90 -22.64
C LYS A 221 -2.41 17.02 -21.72
N ASN A 222 -1.21 17.48 -21.37
CA ASN A 222 -0.31 16.73 -20.50
C ASN A 222 -0.90 16.51 -19.10
N ALA A 223 -1.51 17.55 -18.52
CA ALA A 223 -2.18 17.44 -17.23
C ALA A 223 -3.36 16.44 -17.25
N ILE A 224 -4.12 16.39 -18.35
CA ILE A 224 -5.19 15.40 -18.55
C ILE A 224 -4.64 13.99 -18.64
N ASN A 225 -3.55 13.77 -19.39
CA ASN A 225 -2.94 12.45 -19.50
C ASN A 225 -2.44 11.95 -18.13
N THR A 226 -1.73 12.77 -17.37
CA THR A 226 -1.26 12.40 -16.02
C THR A 226 -2.41 12.04 -15.10
N ALA A 227 -3.47 12.87 -15.06
CA ALA A 227 -4.62 12.62 -14.21
C ALA A 227 -5.39 11.35 -14.63
N ARG A 228 -5.53 11.13 -15.94
CA ARG A 228 -6.10 9.90 -16.52
C ARG A 228 -5.33 8.66 -16.09
N GLU A 229 -4.01 8.68 -16.23
CA GLU A 229 -3.16 7.53 -15.91
C GLU A 229 -3.28 7.15 -14.44
N PHE A 230 -3.32 8.14 -13.55
CA PHE A 230 -3.54 7.90 -12.12
C PHE A 230 -4.88 7.21 -11.84
N VAL A 231 -6.00 7.72 -12.40
CA VAL A 231 -7.32 7.12 -12.20
C VAL A 231 -7.38 5.70 -12.77
N GLN A 232 -6.79 5.48 -13.96
CA GLN A 232 -6.72 4.16 -14.58
C GLN A 232 -5.93 3.17 -13.73
N GLN A 233 -4.75 3.57 -13.24
CA GLN A 233 -3.93 2.73 -12.35
C GLN A 233 -4.67 2.39 -11.06
N GLN A 234 -5.45 3.32 -10.52
CA GLN A 234 -6.26 3.07 -9.33
C GLN A 234 -7.36 2.04 -9.61
N ILE A 235 -8.07 2.15 -10.73
CA ILE A 235 -9.07 1.15 -11.17
C ILE A 235 -8.42 -0.24 -11.29
N GLU A 236 -7.28 -0.35 -11.97
CA GLU A 236 -6.55 -1.61 -12.15
C GLU A 236 -6.07 -2.21 -10.83
N LYS A 237 -5.59 -1.37 -9.91
CA LYS A 237 -5.15 -1.78 -8.58
C LYS A 237 -6.29 -2.41 -7.79
N GLU A 238 -7.45 -1.77 -7.79
CA GLU A 238 -8.64 -2.24 -7.08
C GLU A 238 -9.17 -3.54 -7.68
N GLN A 239 -9.21 -3.67 -9.02
CA GLN A 239 -9.59 -4.91 -9.69
C GLN A 239 -8.69 -6.08 -9.27
N ASN A 240 -7.37 -5.89 -9.30
CA ASN A 240 -6.41 -6.92 -8.94
C ASN A 240 -6.50 -7.32 -7.46
N ASN A 241 -6.67 -6.33 -6.58
CA ASN A 241 -6.78 -6.56 -5.15
C ASN A 241 -8.07 -7.30 -4.77
N LEU A 242 -9.21 -6.90 -5.33
CA LEU A 242 -10.50 -7.51 -5.01
C LEU A 242 -10.65 -8.91 -5.60
N ALA A 243 -10.08 -9.16 -6.78
CA ALA A 243 -10.07 -10.48 -7.40
C ALA A 243 -9.32 -11.56 -6.59
N THR A 244 -8.49 -11.15 -5.62
CA THR A 244 -7.68 -12.04 -4.77
C THR A 244 -7.92 -11.84 -3.27
N LEU A 245 -8.96 -11.07 -2.92
CA LEU A 245 -9.18 -10.58 -1.55
C LEU A 245 -9.33 -11.72 -0.53
N ARG A 246 -10.14 -12.74 -0.85
CA ARG A 246 -10.39 -13.87 0.07
C ARG A 246 -9.15 -14.75 0.17
N THR A 247 -8.50 -15.04 -0.95
CA THR A 247 -7.24 -15.79 -0.98
C THR A 247 -6.18 -15.11 -0.11
N TYR A 248 -6.00 -13.79 -0.23
CA TYR A 248 -5.03 -13.05 0.57
C TYR A 248 -5.42 -13.04 2.06
N SER A 249 -6.67 -12.70 2.39
CA SER A 249 -7.16 -12.71 3.77
C SER A 249 -7.00 -14.09 4.42
N LYS A 250 -7.36 -15.16 3.71
CA LYS A 250 -7.20 -16.55 4.17
C LYS A 250 -5.73 -16.88 4.47
N SER A 251 -4.80 -16.49 3.61
CA SER A 251 -3.37 -16.74 3.84
C SER A 251 -2.85 -16.06 5.11
N LEU A 252 -3.35 -14.86 5.46
CA LEU A 252 -3.03 -14.20 6.71
C LEU A 252 -3.61 -14.94 7.92
N VAL A 253 -4.86 -15.41 7.83
CA VAL A 253 -5.50 -16.23 8.89
C VAL A 253 -4.75 -17.55 9.11
N GLU A 254 -4.35 -18.22 8.03
CA GLU A 254 -3.54 -19.45 8.10
C GLU A 254 -2.17 -19.18 8.74
N THR A 255 -1.49 -18.11 8.32
CA THR A 255 -0.21 -17.68 8.91
C THR A 255 -0.35 -17.44 10.42
N GLN A 256 -1.40 -16.73 10.84
CA GLN A 256 -1.69 -16.50 12.25
C GLN A 256 -1.98 -17.81 13.02
N SER A 257 -2.63 -18.77 12.36
CA SER A 257 -2.94 -20.08 12.94
C SER A 257 -1.68 -20.92 13.17
N TYR A 258 -0.68 -20.84 12.28
CA TYR A 258 0.60 -21.53 12.45
C TYR A 258 1.34 -21.07 13.72
N ILE A 259 1.26 -19.79 14.07
CA ILE A 259 1.79 -19.27 15.33
C ILE A 259 1.13 -19.98 16.53
N GLY A 260 -0.19 -20.17 16.49
CA GLY A 260 -0.94 -20.89 17.52
C GLY A 260 -0.54 -22.36 17.64
N LEU A 261 -0.26 -23.03 16.51
CA LEU A 261 0.26 -24.41 16.50
C LEU A 261 1.66 -24.46 17.12
N ALA A 262 2.53 -23.51 16.80
CA ALA A 262 3.90 -23.47 17.29
C ALA A 262 3.99 -23.23 18.82
N GLN A 263 3.00 -22.54 19.39
CA GLN A 263 2.90 -22.30 20.83
C GLN A 263 2.49 -23.54 21.64
N ASN A 264 1.85 -24.52 21.00
CA ASN A 264 1.51 -25.79 21.64
C ASN A 264 2.67 -26.76 21.49
N SER A 265 3.35 -27.09 22.59
CA SER A 265 4.58 -27.89 22.55
C SER A 265 4.42 -29.26 21.89
N LEU A 266 3.25 -29.91 22.02
CA LEU A 266 3.00 -31.22 21.41
C LEU A 266 2.72 -31.11 19.91
N LEU A 267 1.95 -30.11 19.50
CA LEU A 267 1.67 -29.86 18.08
C LEU A 267 2.93 -29.36 17.35
N ASN A 268 3.73 -28.55 18.03
CA ASN A 268 5.03 -28.10 17.54
C ASN A 268 5.95 -29.28 17.27
N ASP A 269 6.16 -30.16 18.26
CA ASP A 269 7.01 -31.36 18.11
C ASP A 269 6.50 -32.30 17.01
N LEU A 270 5.17 -32.46 16.92
CA LEU A 270 4.54 -33.25 15.86
C LEU A 270 4.87 -32.69 14.48
N ILE A 271 4.60 -31.40 14.23
CA ILE A 271 4.83 -30.76 12.92
C ILE A 271 6.32 -30.74 12.58
N ALA A 272 7.18 -30.38 13.54
CA ALA A 272 8.63 -30.39 13.38
C ALA A 272 9.15 -31.76 12.91
N LYS A 273 8.60 -32.87 13.43
CA LYS A 273 9.06 -34.23 13.06
C LYS A 273 8.33 -34.84 11.87
N SER A 274 7.10 -34.39 11.58
CA SER A 274 6.27 -34.97 10.51
C SER A 274 6.32 -34.20 9.19
N SER A 275 6.81 -32.97 9.18
CA SER A 275 6.95 -32.17 7.97
C SER A 275 8.11 -32.67 7.10
N ASP A 276 7.89 -32.79 5.79
CA ASP A 276 8.96 -33.04 4.82
C ASP A 276 9.68 -31.76 4.36
N SER A 277 9.18 -30.58 4.77
CA SER A 277 9.75 -29.28 4.40
C SER A 277 10.76 -28.79 5.45
N PRO A 278 12.04 -28.58 5.07
CA PRO A 278 13.07 -28.11 6.00
C PRO A 278 12.74 -26.76 6.66
N ASP A 279 12.12 -25.83 5.93
CA ASP A 279 11.76 -24.50 6.47
C ASP A 279 10.69 -24.61 7.56
N TRP A 280 9.74 -25.55 7.39
CA TRP A 280 8.74 -25.83 8.41
C TRP A 280 9.38 -26.49 9.63
N GLN A 281 10.28 -27.47 9.43
CA GLN A 281 11.00 -28.09 10.54
C GLN A 281 11.74 -27.02 11.35
N ASP A 282 12.53 -26.17 10.67
CA ASP A 282 13.29 -25.08 11.31
C ASP A 282 12.39 -24.06 12.03
N TYR A 283 11.26 -23.66 11.44
CA TYR A 283 10.34 -22.72 12.09
C TYR A 283 9.88 -23.24 13.45
N PHE A 284 9.38 -24.49 13.48
CA PHE A 284 8.79 -25.09 14.67
C PHE A 284 9.86 -25.49 15.69
N GLU A 285 10.96 -26.14 15.28
CA GLU A 285 12.05 -26.55 16.19
C GLU A 285 12.68 -25.36 16.93
N ASN A 286 12.89 -24.24 16.21
CA ASN A 286 13.54 -23.06 16.77
C ASN A 286 12.54 -22.03 17.33
N TYR A 287 11.23 -22.34 17.39
CA TYR A 287 10.20 -21.39 17.84
C TYR A 287 10.44 -20.88 19.26
N GLU A 288 10.70 -21.76 20.23
CA GLU A 288 10.93 -21.36 21.63
C GLU A 288 12.23 -20.57 21.83
N THR A 289 13.25 -20.83 20.99
CA THR A 289 14.47 -20.02 20.97
C THR A 289 14.19 -18.61 20.45
N ARG A 290 13.48 -18.49 19.32
CA ARG A 290 13.06 -17.20 18.74
C ARG A 290 12.15 -16.41 19.69
N LYS A 291 11.22 -17.09 20.34
CA LYS A 291 10.31 -16.49 21.33
C LYS A 291 11.05 -15.89 22.53
N LYS A 292 12.17 -16.49 22.97
CA LYS A 292 13.02 -15.94 24.04
C LYS A 292 13.81 -14.70 23.61
N GLN A 293 14.03 -14.51 22.31
CA GLN A 293 14.67 -13.32 21.75
C GLN A 293 13.70 -12.14 21.65
N PHE A 294 12.39 -12.40 21.71
CA PHE A 294 11.38 -11.34 21.69
C PHE A 294 11.32 -10.58 23.02
N ASP A 295 11.51 -9.26 22.95
CA ASP A 295 11.41 -8.34 24.08
C ASP A 295 10.28 -7.33 23.82
N PRO A 296 9.10 -7.50 24.44
CA PRO A 296 7.94 -6.65 24.19
C PRO A 296 8.21 -5.15 24.46
N VAL A 297 9.14 -4.84 25.37
CA VAL A 297 9.52 -3.47 25.73
C VAL A 297 10.30 -2.79 24.59
N LEU A 298 10.99 -3.59 23.77
CA LEU A 298 11.78 -3.11 22.64
C LEU A 298 10.91 -2.91 21.38
N VAL A 299 9.73 -3.53 21.30
CA VAL A 299 8.90 -3.53 20.09
C VAL A 299 7.75 -2.50 20.12
N SER A 300 7.36 -2.00 21.29
CA SER A 300 6.15 -1.18 21.46
C SER A 300 6.21 0.27 20.93
N ALA A 301 7.29 0.71 20.28
CA ALA A 301 7.36 2.07 19.76
C ALA A 301 7.04 2.13 18.27
N SER A 302 5.75 2.23 17.98
CA SER A 302 5.28 2.54 16.63
C SER A 302 5.58 3.98 16.17
N ASP A 303 6.11 4.86 17.05
CA ASP A 303 6.40 6.27 16.71
C ASP A 303 7.64 6.87 17.42
N SER A 304 8.36 6.11 18.26
CA SER A 304 9.61 6.62 18.85
C SER A 304 10.76 6.19 17.97
N SER A 305 11.63 7.13 17.57
CA SER A 305 12.91 6.79 16.96
C SER A 305 13.60 5.70 17.79
N ASP A 306 14.37 4.80 17.17
CA ASP A 306 15.05 3.71 17.87
C ASP A 306 15.82 4.18 19.12
N ALA A 307 16.27 5.43 19.13
CA ALA A 307 16.86 6.11 20.28
C ALA A 307 15.94 6.21 21.52
N GLY A 308 14.63 6.46 21.35
CA GLY A 308 13.66 6.55 22.43
C GLY A 308 13.44 5.22 23.15
N VAL A 309 13.31 4.13 22.38
CA VAL A 309 13.21 2.76 22.91
C VAL A 309 14.47 2.35 23.67
N VAL A 310 15.63 2.61 23.07
CA VAL A 310 16.93 2.32 23.67
C VAL A 310 17.07 3.05 25.01
N ALA A 311 16.72 4.34 25.08
CA ALA A 311 16.77 5.12 26.31
C ALA A 311 15.83 4.57 27.40
N GLN A 312 14.61 4.15 27.03
CA GLN A 312 13.67 3.53 27.98
C GLN A 312 14.22 2.21 28.53
N LYS A 313 14.79 1.36 27.66
CA LYS A 313 15.35 0.07 28.09
C LYS A 313 16.57 0.24 28.98
N LEU A 314 17.46 1.18 28.65
CA LEU A 314 18.61 1.55 29.49
C LEU A 314 18.12 1.96 30.88
N LYS A 315 17.13 2.84 30.96
CA LYS A 315 16.53 3.26 32.24
C LYS A 315 15.96 2.09 33.04
N LEU A 316 15.27 1.16 32.38
CA LEU A 316 14.73 -0.06 33.03
C LEU A 316 15.82 -1.00 33.52
N LYS A 317 16.96 -1.07 32.83
CA LYS A 317 18.16 -1.81 33.27
C LYS A 317 19.00 -1.03 34.30
N GLY A 318 18.60 0.18 34.69
CA GLY A 318 19.35 1.03 35.63
C GLY A 318 20.61 1.66 35.02
N LEU A 319 20.64 1.83 33.70
CA LEU A 319 21.75 2.37 32.92
C LEU A 319 21.50 3.83 32.48
N PRO A 320 22.54 4.66 32.37
CA PRO A 320 23.92 4.36 32.79
C PRO A 320 24.03 4.25 34.31
N ASP A 321 24.68 3.19 34.79
CA ASP A 321 24.87 2.88 36.20
C ASP A 321 26.04 3.67 36.83
N VAL A 322 26.88 4.28 35.98
CA VAL A 322 27.94 5.21 36.36
C VAL A 322 27.88 6.43 35.42
N THR A 323 27.82 7.62 36.01
CA THR A 323 27.73 8.89 35.25
C THR A 323 28.88 9.86 35.54
N ASN A 324 29.62 9.65 36.64
CA ASN A 324 30.70 10.52 37.06
C ASN A 324 32.06 9.84 36.84
N TYR A 325 32.81 10.29 35.83
CA TYR A 325 34.14 9.76 35.54
C TYR A 325 35.20 10.10 36.61
N LEU A 326 34.93 11.08 37.48
CA LEU A 326 35.81 11.42 38.60
C LEU A 326 35.74 10.38 39.74
N ASP A 327 34.69 9.55 39.77
CA ASP A 327 34.59 8.41 40.68
C ASP A 327 35.32 7.20 40.06
N LEU A 328 36.65 7.25 40.13
CA LEU A 328 37.53 6.22 39.56
C LEU A 328 37.17 4.82 40.06
N LYS A 329 36.75 4.70 41.33
CA LYS A 329 36.34 3.42 41.90
C LYS A 329 35.11 2.86 41.17
N ARG A 330 34.05 3.67 41.00
CA ARG A 330 32.86 3.23 40.25
C ARG A 330 33.17 2.92 38.79
N VAL A 331 34.04 3.69 38.14
CA VAL A 331 34.47 3.40 36.75
C VAL A 331 35.23 2.08 36.69
N SER A 332 36.15 1.82 37.62
CA SER A 332 36.87 0.54 37.70
C SER A 332 35.94 -0.64 38.01
N ASP A 333 34.94 -0.44 38.89
CA ASP A 333 33.96 -1.47 39.24
C ASP A 333 33.02 -1.77 38.06
N LYS A 334 32.71 -0.78 37.22
CA LYS A 334 31.99 -0.98 35.95
C LYS A 334 32.84 -1.73 34.94
N ALA A 335 34.13 -1.38 34.80
CA ALA A 335 35.05 -2.07 33.90
C ALA A 335 35.19 -3.57 34.24
N LYS A 336 35.22 -3.92 35.53
CA LYS A 336 35.22 -5.33 35.97
C LYS A 336 33.96 -6.12 35.57
N LYS A 337 32.86 -5.44 35.25
CA LYS A 337 31.60 -6.04 34.81
C LYS A 337 31.43 -6.04 33.29
N ASP A 338 32.28 -5.33 32.55
CA ASP A 338 32.20 -5.29 31.09
C ASP A 338 32.64 -6.64 30.51
N VAL A 339 31.75 -7.29 29.75
CA VAL A 339 31.98 -8.62 29.18
C VAL A 339 33.20 -8.65 28.25
N ARG A 340 33.54 -7.54 27.60
CA ARG A 340 34.71 -7.43 26.72
C ARG A 340 36.03 -7.51 27.48
N LEU A 341 35.98 -7.33 28.80
CA LEU A 341 37.11 -7.39 29.72
C LEU A 341 37.15 -8.67 30.57
N SER A 342 36.29 -9.66 30.30
CA SER A 342 36.19 -10.90 31.11
C SER A 342 37.48 -11.72 31.18
N GLY A 343 38.36 -11.59 30.18
CA GLY A 343 39.68 -12.23 30.13
C GLY A 343 40.81 -11.45 30.81
N VAL A 344 40.54 -10.23 31.28
CA VAL A 344 41.55 -9.37 31.91
C VAL A 344 41.66 -9.69 33.39
N LYS A 345 42.88 -9.94 33.87
CA LYS A 345 43.15 -10.21 35.29
C LYS A 345 43.28 -8.91 36.07
N PHE A 346 42.28 -8.62 36.89
CA PHE A 346 42.24 -7.43 37.75
C PHE A 346 42.69 -7.69 39.19
N ASP A 347 43.06 -8.93 39.53
CA ASP A 347 43.50 -9.31 40.87
C ASP A 347 44.74 -8.50 41.29
N ASP A 348 44.74 -8.02 42.53
CA ASP A 348 45.82 -7.24 43.15
C ASP A 348 46.20 -5.94 42.41
N LYS A 349 45.30 -5.39 41.57
CA LYS A 349 45.49 -4.11 40.87
C LYS A 349 44.87 -2.93 41.63
N SER A 350 45.55 -1.78 41.58
CA SER A 350 44.98 -0.51 42.00
C SER A 350 43.84 -0.08 41.07
N VAL A 351 42.99 0.85 41.52
CA VAL A 351 41.89 1.39 40.71
C VAL A 351 42.42 2.00 39.41
N GLU A 352 43.53 2.73 39.51
CA GLU A 352 44.22 3.39 38.41
C GLU A 352 44.83 2.39 37.42
N ASP A 353 45.40 1.29 37.92
CA ASP A 353 45.91 0.20 37.08
C ASP A 353 44.77 -0.49 36.34
N ILE A 354 43.64 -0.75 37.01
CA ILE A 354 42.44 -1.36 36.40
C ILE A 354 41.95 -0.49 35.24
N ILE A 355 41.86 0.83 35.43
CA ILE A 355 41.44 1.77 34.38
C ILE A 355 42.42 1.73 33.21
N THR A 356 43.73 1.79 33.48
CA THR A 356 44.77 1.78 32.44
C THR A 356 44.79 0.47 31.64
N LEU A 357 44.68 -0.67 32.33
CA LEU A 357 44.58 -2.00 31.73
C LEU A 357 43.32 -2.11 30.87
N SER A 358 42.18 -1.67 31.38
CA SER A 358 40.90 -1.72 30.67
C SER A 358 40.94 -0.88 29.39
N CYS A 359 41.49 0.34 29.45
CA CYS A 359 41.71 1.18 28.27
C CYS A 359 42.58 0.47 27.24
N THR A 360 43.70 -0.11 27.67
CA THR A 360 44.64 -0.82 26.79
C THR A 360 43.97 -2.04 26.13
N SER A 361 43.23 -2.85 26.90
CA SER A 361 42.52 -4.02 26.41
C SER A 361 41.39 -3.68 25.44
N LEU A 362 40.75 -2.52 25.58
CA LEU A 362 39.72 -2.02 24.66
C LEU A 362 40.28 -1.18 23.50
N GLY A 363 41.60 -1.07 23.37
CA GLY A 363 42.26 -0.29 22.30
C GLY A 363 42.10 1.23 22.43
N ILE A 364 41.77 1.74 23.62
CA ILE A 364 41.70 3.17 23.91
C ILE A 364 43.13 3.70 24.10
N GLN A 365 43.50 4.75 23.35
CA GLN A 365 44.83 5.36 23.43
C GLN A 365 45.15 5.81 24.88
N THR A 366 46.31 5.41 25.40
CA THR A 366 46.73 5.72 26.78
C THR A 366 47.90 6.70 26.88
N THR A 367 48.73 6.81 25.84
CA THR A 367 49.94 7.65 25.86
C THR A 367 49.62 9.12 26.09
N GLY A 368 50.25 9.71 27.11
CA GLY A 368 50.14 11.14 27.43
C GLY A 368 48.85 11.54 28.15
N MET A 369 48.03 10.58 28.59
CA MET A 369 46.76 10.84 29.27
C MET A 369 46.89 10.67 30.79
N THR A 370 46.19 11.51 31.54
CA THR A 370 46.04 11.33 32.99
C THR A 370 45.04 10.21 33.29
N VAL A 371 45.04 9.68 34.52
CA VAL A 371 44.06 8.65 34.90
C VAL A 371 42.61 9.14 34.78
N TYR A 372 42.36 10.44 34.97
CA TYR A 372 41.03 11.03 34.79
C TYR A 372 40.61 11.10 33.32
N ASP A 373 41.56 11.41 32.41
CA ASP A 373 41.31 11.36 30.97
C ASP A 373 40.99 9.92 30.52
N LEU A 374 41.74 8.94 31.04
CA LEU A 374 41.48 7.52 30.80
C LEU A 374 40.12 7.10 31.35
N SER A 375 39.78 7.52 32.58
CA SER A 375 38.49 7.23 33.21
C SER A 375 37.31 7.78 32.41
N SER A 376 37.41 9.01 31.90
CA SER A 376 36.37 9.61 31.06
C SER A 376 36.18 8.79 29.78
N LYS A 377 37.27 8.51 29.05
CA LYS A 377 37.18 7.75 27.79
C LYS A 377 36.70 6.32 27.99
N LEU A 378 37.14 5.66 29.07
CA LEU A 378 36.71 4.33 29.43
C LEU A 378 35.21 4.32 29.76
N LEU A 379 34.75 5.26 30.58
CA LEU A 379 33.34 5.38 30.94
C LEU A 379 32.45 5.60 29.70
N ASP A 380 32.85 6.53 28.82
CA ASP A 380 32.13 6.78 27.57
C ASP A 380 32.09 5.54 26.68
N ASN A 381 33.21 4.82 26.56
CA ASN A 381 33.28 3.59 25.78
C ASN A 381 32.35 2.49 26.34
N MET A 382 32.32 2.28 27.65
CA MET A 382 31.46 1.27 28.28
C MET A 382 29.99 1.66 28.21
N ASN A 383 29.65 2.94 28.43
CA ASN A 383 28.27 3.44 28.28
C ASN A 383 27.78 3.32 26.83
N ASN A 384 28.65 3.58 25.85
CA ASN A 384 28.34 3.36 24.43
C ASN A 384 28.15 1.87 24.13
N ASN A 385 28.96 0.99 24.71
CA ASN A 385 28.77 -0.45 24.55
C ASN A 385 27.43 -0.93 25.12
N ASP A 386 27.00 -0.40 26.27
CA ASP A 386 25.67 -0.68 26.82
C ASP A 386 24.54 -0.25 25.83
N ILE A 387 24.70 0.91 25.19
CA ILE A 387 23.78 1.39 24.15
C ILE A 387 23.75 0.42 22.96
N GLU A 388 24.92 0.00 22.45
CA GLU A 388 25.01 -0.90 21.30
C GLU A 388 24.44 -2.29 21.60
N ILE A 389 24.67 -2.84 22.80
CA ILE A 389 24.04 -4.11 23.21
C ILE A 389 22.51 -4.00 23.15
N ILE A 390 21.93 -2.91 23.68
CA ILE A 390 20.48 -2.70 23.63
C ILE A 390 19.97 -2.54 22.19
N LYS A 391 20.75 -1.91 21.30
CA LYS A 391 20.40 -1.80 19.87
C LYS A 391 20.41 -3.17 19.17
N GLU A 392 21.38 -4.03 19.47
CA GLU A 392 21.44 -5.37 18.89
C GLU A 392 20.32 -6.27 19.45
N ASP A 393 20.02 -6.17 20.75
CA ASP A 393 18.85 -6.80 21.37
C ASP A 393 17.55 -6.33 20.68
N LEU A 394 17.42 -5.02 20.42
CA LEU A 394 16.27 -4.42 19.73
C LEU A 394 16.13 -4.95 18.30
N LYS A 395 17.24 -5.04 17.56
CA LYS A 395 17.27 -5.57 16.20
C LYS A 395 16.84 -7.04 16.18
N SER A 396 17.47 -7.87 17.01
CA SER A 396 17.13 -9.29 17.15
C SER A 396 15.66 -9.50 17.55
N SER A 397 15.15 -8.68 18.47
CA SER A 397 13.75 -8.72 18.89
C SER A 397 12.78 -8.27 17.79
N LYS A 398 13.17 -7.33 16.92
CA LYS A 398 12.36 -6.91 15.76
C LYS A 398 12.31 -8.02 14.71
N ASP A 399 13.46 -8.63 14.42
CA ASP A 399 13.60 -9.68 13.42
C ASP A 399 12.70 -10.90 13.71
N VAL A 400 12.55 -11.29 14.99
CA VAL A 400 11.68 -12.42 15.38
C VAL A 400 10.20 -12.05 15.54
N ASN A 401 9.85 -10.76 15.51
CA ASN A 401 8.48 -10.28 15.76
C ASN A 401 7.66 -10.11 14.46
N THR A 402 8.27 -10.25 13.30
CA THR A 402 7.58 -10.13 12.01
C THR A 402 7.81 -11.35 11.16
N VAL A 403 6.77 -11.77 10.43
CA VAL A 403 6.92 -12.72 9.34
C VAL A 403 7.58 -11.95 8.20
N SER A 404 8.83 -12.29 7.87
CA SER A 404 9.59 -11.70 6.77
C SER A 404 8.96 -11.96 5.41
#